data_AF-A0A523GS32-F1
#
_entry.id   AF-A0A523GS32-F1
#
_cell.length_a   1.000
_cell.length_b   1.000
_cell.length_c   1.000
_cell.angle_alpha   90.00
_cell.angle_beta   90.00
_cell.angle_gamma   90.00
#
_symmetry.space_group_name_H-M   'P 1'
#
loop_
_entity.id
_entity.type
_entity.pdbx_description
1 polymer ?
#
loop_
_entity_poly.entity_id
_entity_poly.type
_entity_poly.pdbx_seq_one_letter_code
_entity_poly.pdbx_strand_id
1 'polypeptide(L)'
;GGFFEYGGDGTGAVIIDGMSFEGAGITSKAFAEFIPYSNIFLTIAVVLFAVSTMISWSYYGLQSWKYLFGRGKTMDLVYKLLFLIFVIIGAAANMQSIWDFSDAMIFAMIFPNMVGLFFLFPVVKKQLRRYLDAIKVVR
;
A
#
# COMPACT_ATOMS: atom_id res chain seq x y z
N GLY A 1 -4.50 -5.31 -37.92
CA GLY A 1 -3.43 -5.47 -36.93
C GLY A 1 -3.70 -4.50 -35.82
N GLY A 2 -4.19 -4.98 -34.68
CA GLY A 2 -4.43 -4.15 -33.51
C GLY A 2 -3.10 -3.82 -32.87
N PHE A 3 -2.68 -2.56 -32.98
CA PHE A 3 -1.58 -2.05 -32.17
C PHE A 3 -2.04 -2.11 -30.70
N PHE A 4 -1.42 -2.98 -29.91
CA PHE A 4 -1.43 -2.82 -28.47
C PHE A 4 -0.60 -1.56 -28.17
N GLU A 5 -1.28 -0.46 -27.88
CA GLU A 5 -0.65 0.77 -27.42
C GLU A 5 -0.16 0.51 -25.98
N TYR A 6 1.09 0.05 -25.88
CA TYR A 6 1.78 -0.12 -24.60
C TYR A 6 2.22 1.26 -24.10
N GLY A 7 1.40 1.81 -23.22
CA GLY A 7 1.60 3.13 -22.63
C GLY A 7 0.25 3.77 -22.39
N GLY A 8 -0.35 3.49 -21.24
CA GLY A 8 -1.48 4.28 -20.77
C GLY A 8 -1.05 5.74 -20.60
N ASP A 9 -2.01 6.63 -20.73
CA ASP A 9 -2.00 8.09 -20.60
C ASP A 9 -1.54 8.61 -19.22
N GLY A 10 -0.84 7.79 -18.43
CA GLY A 10 -0.40 8.05 -17.06
C GLY A 10 -1.53 7.93 -16.03
N THR A 11 -2.76 7.72 -16.49
CA THR A 11 -4.01 7.69 -15.70
C THR A 11 -4.31 6.32 -15.08
N GLY A 12 -3.58 5.28 -15.50
CA GLY A 12 -3.83 3.87 -15.13
C GLY A 12 -5.21 3.34 -15.54
N ALA A 13 -5.90 4.06 -16.43
CA ALA A 13 -7.10 3.61 -17.11
C ALA A 13 -6.74 2.81 -18.37
N VAL A 14 -7.52 1.76 -18.64
CA VAL A 14 -7.38 0.91 -19.84
C VAL A 14 -8.73 0.84 -20.53
N ILE A 15 -8.75 1.08 -21.85
CA ILE A 15 -9.96 1.01 -22.66
C ILE A 15 -10.15 -0.43 -23.15
N ILE A 16 -11.28 -1.04 -22.78
CA ILE A 16 -11.71 -2.37 -23.24
C ILE A 16 -13.09 -2.21 -23.88
N ASP A 17 -13.23 -2.57 -25.15
CA ASP A 17 -14.47 -2.45 -25.94
C ASP A 17 -15.11 -1.04 -25.94
N GLY A 18 -14.27 0.01 -25.93
CA GLY A 18 -14.72 1.40 -25.92
C GLY A 18 -15.18 1.92 -24.55
N MET A 19 -15.07 1.12 -23.49
CA MET A 19 -15.31 1.53 -22.10
C MET A 19 -13.99 1.64 -21.34
N SER A 20 -13.85 2.69 -20.51
CA SER A 20 -12.69 2.87 -19.63
C SER A 20 -12.84 2.02 -18.36
N PHE A 21 -11.80 1.25 -18.02
CA PHE A 21 -11.69 0.49 -16.77
C PHE A 21 -10.42 0.87 -16.03
N GLU A 22 -10.49 0.91 -14.70
CA GLU A 22 -9.36 1.25 -13.83
C GLU A 22 -9.21 0.24 -12.69
N GLY A 23 -7.97 0.11 -12.18
CA GLY A 23 -7.65 -0.69 -10.98
C GLY A 23 -8.18 -2.13 -11.05
N ALA A 24 -8.94 -2.54 -10.02
CA ALA A 24 -9.49 -3.89 -9.93
C ALA A 24 -10.47 -4.24 -11.06
N GLY A 25 -11.07 -3.25 -11.73
CA GLY A 25 -11.99 -3.45 -12.85
C GLY A 25 -11.32 -4.06 -14.07
N ILE A 26 -10.06 -3.70 -14.33
CA ILE A 26 -9.25 -4.24 -15.43
C ILE A 26 -9.00 -5.74 -15.21
N THR A 27 -8.57 -6.10 -13.99
CA THR A 27 -8.34 -7.50 -13.61
C THR A 27 -9.63 -8.33 -13.67
N SER A 28 -10.75 -7.77 -13.21
CA SER A 28 -12.05 -8.45 -13.29
C SER A 28 -12.46 -8.75 -14.73
N LYS A 29 -12.24 -7.80 -15.66
CA LYS A 29 -12.53 -7.99 -17.08
C LYS A 29 -11.64 -9.05 -17.72
N ALA A 30 -10.34 -9.01 -17.46
CA ALA A 30 -9.39 -10.00 -17.97
C ALA A 30 -9.74 -11.43 -17.50
N PHE A 31 -10.10 -11.60 -16.23
CA PHE A 31 -10.47 -12.91 -15.69
C PHE A 31 -11.84 -13.40 -16.16
N ALA A 32 -12.77 -12.49 -16.46
CA ALA A 32 -14.09 -12.85 -16.97
C ALA A 32 -14.03 -13.48 -18.38
N GLU A 33 -12.97 -13.20 -19.15
CA GLU A 33 -12.78 -13.77 -20.49
C GLU A 33 -12.41 -15.26 -20.45
N PHE A 34 -11.65 -15.68 -19.44
CA PHE A 34 -11.14 -17.06 -19.34
C PHE A 34 -11.83 -17.92 -18.29
N ILE A 35 -12.42 -17.32 -17.25
CA ILE A 35 -12.98 -18.03 -16.10
C ILE A 35 -14.42 -17.55 -15.85
N PRO A 36 -15.43 -18.41 -16.04
CA PRO A 36 -16.82 -18.10 -15.70
C PRO A 36 -16.97 -17.77 -14.21
N TYR A 37 -17.82 -16.80 -13.87
CA TYR A 37 -18.12 -16.37 -12.50
C TYR A 37 -16.93 -15.80 -11.69
N SER A 38 -15.78 -15.55 -12.33
CA SER A 38 -14.58 -15.00 -11.68
C SER A 38 -14.80 -13.66 -10.97
N ASN A 39 -15.73 -12.82 -11.45
CA ASN A 39 -16.08 -11.53 -10.85
C ASN A 39 -16.47 -11.64 -9.37
N ILE A 40 -17.24 -12.65 -8.97
CA ILE A 40 -17.71 -12.81 -7.59
C ILE A 40 -16.53 -13.18 -6.68
N PHE A 41 -15.74 -14.17 -7.11
CA PHE A 41 -14.55 -14.60 -6.39
C PHE A 41 -13.53 -13.46 -6.23
N LEU A 42 -13.24 -12.74 -7.31
CA LEU A 42 -12.31 -11.61 -7.29
C LEU A 42 -12.79 -10.47 -6.41
N THR A 43 -14.09 -10.16 -6.42
CA THR A 43 -14.65 -9.12 -5.54
C THR A 43 -14.41 -9.48 -4.08
N ILE A 44 -14.68 -10.72 -3.67
CA ILE A 44 -14.42 -11.19 -2.30
C ILE A 44 -12.93 -11.10 -1.97
N ALA A 45 -12.06 -11.56 -2.88
CA ALA A 45 -10.61 -11.51 -2.69
C ALA A 45 -10.09 -10.08 -2.52
N VAL A 46 -10.56 -9.14 -3.35
CA VAL A 46 -10.18 -7.73 -3.30
C VAL A 46 -10.65 -7.08 -1.99
N VAL A 47 -11.87 -7.37 -1.53
CA VAL A 47 -12.36 -6.84 -0.24
C VAL A 47 -11.50 -7.36 0.91
N LEU A 48 -11.20 -8.66 0.95
CA LEU A 48 -10.35 -9.25 2.00
C LEU A 48 -8.94 -8.65 1.98
N PHE A 49 -8.38 -8.44 0.79
CA PHE A 49 -7.06 -7.82 0.60
C PHE A 49 -7.04 -6.34 1.00
N ALA A 50 -8.09 -5.60 0.67
CA ALA A 50 -8.22 -4.20 1.07
C ALA A 50 -8.32 -4.08 2.59
N VAL A 51 -9.13 -4.93 3.24
CA VAL A 51 -9.28 -4.95 4.71
C VAL A 51 -7.96 -5.30 5.39
N SER A 52 -7.24 -6.32 4.93
CA SER A 52 -5.96 -6.70 5.54
C SER A 52 -4.94 -5.57 5.42
N THR A 53 -4.85 -4.93 4.26
CA THR A 53 -3.97 -3.80 4.00
C THR A 53 -4.32 -2.62 4.91
N MET A 54 -5.61 -2.26 5.01
CA MET A 54 -6.05 -1.17 5.90
C MET A 54 -5.69 -1.43 7.37
N ILE A 55 -5.80 -2.66 7.86
CA ILE A 55 -5.43 -3.00 9.25
C ILE A 55 -3.93 -2.79 9.48
N SER A 56 -3.07 -3.27 8.57
CA SER A 56 -1.62 -3.09 8.68
C SER A 56 -1.22 -1.62 8.68
N TRP A 57 -1.74 -0.83 7.75
CA TRP A 57 -1.43 0.61 7.66
C TRP A 57 -1.99 1.41 8.85
N SER A 58 -3.18 1.06 9.32
CA SER A 58 -3.76 1.66 10.53
C SER A 58 -2.86 1.40 11.75
N TYR A 59 -2.37 0.17 11.90
CA TYR A 59 -1.47 -0.19 13.00
C TYR A 59 -0.13 0.55 12.92
N TYR A 60 0.51 0.58 11.75
CA TYR A 60 1.79 1.29 11.57
C TYR A 60 1.64 2.79 11.87
N GLY A 61 0.60 3.43 11.35
CA GLY A 61 0.39 4.85 11.61
C GLY A 61 0.00 5.13 13.06
N LEU A 62 -0.73 4.24 13.75
CA LEU A 62 -1.00 4.39 15.19
C LEU A 62 0.29 4.30 16.02
N GLN A 63 1.21 3.42 15.64
CA GLN A 63 2.51 3.31 16.31
C GLN A 63 3.35 4.57 16.11
N SER A 64 3.35 5.12 14.89
CA SER A 64 3.99 6.41 14.58
C SER A 64 3.35 7.56 15.36
N TRP A 65 2.01 7.59 15.46
CA TRP A 65 1.27 8.58 16.23
C TRP A 65 1.63 8.53 17.72
N LYS A 66 1.71 7.33 18.30
CA LYS A 66 2.15 7.10 19.68
C LYS A 66 3.58 7.54 19.94
N TYR A 67 4.46 7.41 18.94
CA TYR A 67 5.84 7.87 19.04
C TYR A 67 5.92 9.41 19.09
N LEU A 68 5.12 10.10 18.30
CA LEU A 68 5.13 11.58 18.21
C LEU A 68 4.37 12.26 19.36
N PHE A 69 3.18 11.78 19.69
CA PHE A 69 2.25 12.46 20.62
C PHE A 69 2.12 11.75 21.97
N GLY A 70 2.89 10.69 22.19
CA GLY A 70 2.84 9.89 23.41
C GLY A 70 1.69 8.87 23.45
N ARG A 71 1.65 8.08 24.52
CA ARG A 71 0.67 7.00 24.69
C ARG A 71 -0.50 7.48 25.54
N GLY A 72 -1.72 7.28 25.06
CA GLY A 72 -2.92 7.58 25.83
C GLY A 72 -4.19 7.12 25.12
N LYS A 73 -5.22 6.76 25.91
CA LYS A 73 -6.51 6.30 25.35
C LYS A 73 -7.14 7.34 24.42
N THR A 74 -7.03 8.62 24.76
CA THR A 74 -7.52 9.73 23.94
C THR A 74 -6.76 9.83 22.63
N MET A 75 -5.43 9.72 22.64
CA MET A 75 -4.60 9.78 21.42
C MET A 75 -4.89 8.61 20.48
N ASP A 76 -5.08 7.41 21.03
CA ASP A 76 -5.43 6.22 20.25
C ASP A 76 -6.81 6.39 19.57
N LEU A 77 -7.78 6.96 20.30
CA LEU A 77 -9.13 7.15 19.78
C LEU A 77 -9.17 8.26 18.72
N VAL A 78 -8.45 9.37 18.92
CA VAL A 78 -8.30 10.45 17.94
C VAL A 78 -7.69 9.91 16.64
N TYR A 79 -6.60 9.14 16.72
CA TYR A 79 -5.97 8.57 15.53
C TYR A 79 -6.94 7.62 14.78
N LYS A 80 -7.65 6.75 15.50
CA LYS A 80 -8.62 5.83 14.88
C LYS A 80 -9.75 6.57 14.19
N LEU A 81 -10.27 7.65 14.80
CA LEU A 81 -11.30 8.49 14.17
C LEU A 81 -10.78 9.18 12.91
N LEU A 82 -9.58 9.76 12.98
CA LEU A 82 -8.94 10.38 11.80
C LEU A 82 -8.76 9.36 10.67
N PHE A 83 -8.24 8.17 10.99
CA PHE A 83 -8.05 7.10 10.01
C PHE A 83 -9.37 6.72 9.32
N LEU A 84 -10.45 6.53 10.08
CA LEU A 84 -11.77 6.22 9.52
C LEU A 84 -12.32 7.35 8.62
N ILE A 85 -12.11 8.61 9.00
CA ILE A 85 -12.49 9.76 8.16
C ILE A 85 -11.73 9.72 6.83
N PHE A 86 -10.41 9.49 6.86
CA PHE A 86 -9.61 9.37 5.64
C PHE A 86 -10.02 8.18 4.77
N VAL A 87 -10.49 7.07 5.34
CA VAL A 87 -11.05 5.95 4.57
C VAL A 87 -12.30 6.38 3.80
N ILE A 88 -13.20 7.15 4.42
CA ILE A 88 -14.41 7.67 3.76
C ILE A 88 -14.03 8.63 2.63
N ILE A 89 -13.08 9.55 2.89
CA ILE A 89 -12.59 10.50 1.88
C ILE A 89 -11.93 9.74 0.72
N GLY A 90 -11.09 8.76 1.01
CA GLY A 90 -10.42 7.94 0.01
C GLY A 90 -11.40 7.12 -0.83
N ALA A 91 -12.49 6.62 -0.25
CA ALA A 91 -13.53 5.94 -1.00
C ALA A 91 -14.33 6.86 -1.94
N ALA A 92 -14.34 8.18 -1.69
CA ALA A 92 -15.05 9.17 -2.49
C ALA A 92 -14.15 9.95 -3.48
N ALA A 93 -12.83 9.86 -3.33
CA ALA A 93 -11.86 10.54 -4.19
C ALA A 93 -11.62 9.78 -5.51
N ASN A 94 -11.16 10.50 -6.53
CA ASN A 94 -10.76 9.90 -7.81
C ASN A 94 -9.47 9.07 -7.62
N MET A 95 -9.40 7.90 -8.24
CA MET A 95 -8.27 6.98 -8.19
C MET A 95 -6.93 7.66 -8.53
N GLN A 96 -6.88 8.47 -9.60
CA GLN A 96 -5.65 9.16 -9.99
C GLN A 96 -5.13 10.07 -8.88
N SER A 97 -6.01 10.88 -8.28
CA SER A 97 -5.63 11.78 -7.18
C SER A 97 -5.14 11.01 -5.94
N ILE A 98 -5.70 9.83 -5.69
CA ILE A 98 -5.27 8.96 -4.58
C ILE A 98 -3.87 8.40 -4.85
N TRP A 99 -3.58 7.97 -6.09
CA TRP A 99 -2.25 7.48 -6.47
C TRP A 99 -1.20 8.59 -6.38
N ASP A 100 -1.46 9.75 -6.98
CA ASP A 100 -0.53 10.88 -6.93
C ASP A 100 -0.22 11.31 -5.49
N PHE A 101 -1.26 11.36 -4.64
CA PHE A 101 -1.10 11.67 -3.23
C PHE A 101 -0.32 10.58 -2.47
N SER A 102 -0.63 9.31 -2.72
CA SER A 102 0.02 8.17 -2.07
C SER A 102 1.51 8.10 -2.42
N ASP A 103 1.85 8.30 -3.69
CA ASP A 103 3.24 8.32 -4.16
C ASP A 103 4.03 9.46 -3.53
N ALA A 104 3.45 10.65 -3.43
CA ALA A 104 4.07 11.78 -2.74
C ALA A 104 4.32 11.48 -1.25
N MET A 105 3.37 10.84 -0.57
CA MET A 105 3.51 10.47 0.85
C MET A 105 4.56 9.37 1.07
N ILE A 106 4.57 8.34 0.23
CA ILE A 106 5.57 7.27 0.28
C ILE A 106 6.96 7.85 0.00
N PHE A 107 7.09 8.72 -0.99
CA PHE A 107 8.34 9.41 -1.28
C PHE A 107 8.83 10.23 -0.09
N ALA A 108 7.95 11.02 0.53
CA ALA A 108 8.26 11.80 1.72
C ALA A 108 8.69 10.93 2.91
N MET A 109 8.16 9.71 3.05
CA MET A 109 8.55 8.76 4.09
C MET A 109 9.89 8.05 3.78
N ILE A 110 10.11 7.64 2.53
CA ILE A 110 11.30 6.91 2.11
C ILE A 110 12.54 7.79 2.23
N PHE A 111 12.45 9.06 1.84
CA PHE A 111 13.59 9.98 1.84
C PHE A 111 14.35 10.06 3.19
N PRO A 112 13.72 10.43 4.33
CA PRO A 112 14.40 10.48 5.62
C PRO A 112 14.86 9.09 6.10
N ASN A 113 14.10 8.03 5.81
CA ASN A 113 14.47 6.66 6.18
C ASN A 113 15.74 6.21 5.45
N MET A 114 15.88 6.51 4.15
CA MET A 114 17.08 6.17 3.38
C MET A 114 18.31 6.94 3.88
N VAL A 115 18.16 8.22 4.20
CA VAL A 115 19.24 9.03 4.79
C VAL A 115 19.67 8.44 6.14
N GLY A 116 18.71 8.09 7.01
CA GLY A 116 19.00 7.44 8.29
C GLY A 116 19.73 6.10 8.11
N LEU A 117 19.27 5.27 7.16
CA LEU A 117 19.89 3.98 6.88
C LEU A 117 21.32 4.12 6.33
N PHE A 118 21.59 5.15 5.52
CA PHE A 118 22.94 5.43 5.03
C PHE A 118 23.93 5.66 6.18
N PHE A 119 23.54 6.44 7.20
CA PHE A 119 24.36 6.64 8.39
C PHE A 119 24.41 5.42 9.32
N LEU A 120 23.32 4.65 9.41
CA LEU A 120 23.23 3.45 10.25
C LEU A 120 23.85 2.21 9.59
N PHE A 121 24.18 2.25 8.30
CA PHE A 121 24.78 1.16 7.53
C PHE A 121 25.94 0.44 8.26
N PRO A 122 26.96 1.12 8.80
CA PRO A 122 28.05 0.44 9.52
C PRO A 122 27.57 -0.29 10.78
N VAL A 123 26.58 0.27 11.49
CA VAL A 123 26.01 -0.34 12.71
C VAL A 123 25.21 -1.58 12.33
N VAL A 124 24.36 -1.51 11.31
CA VAL A 124 23.58 -2.65 10.80
C VAL A 124 24.51 -3.78 10.36
N LYS A 125 25.58 -3.45 9.62
CA LYS A 125 26.59 -4.44 9.20
C LYS A 125 27.25 -5.13 10.39
N LYS A 126 27.59 -4.39 11.45
CA LYS A 126 28.15 -4.96 12.69
C LYS A 126 27.16 -5.88 13.40
N GLN A 127 25.90 -5.47 13.53
CA GLN A 127 24.86 -6.27 14.18
C GLN A 127 24.53 -7.54 13.40
N LEU A 128 24.46 -7.45 12.07
CA LEU A 128 24.27 -8.60 11.20
C LEU A 128 25.41 -9.62 11.37
N ARG A 129 26.67 -9.17 11.40
CA ARG A 129 27.81 -10.07 11.61
C ARG A 129 27.74 -10.77 12.98
N ARG A 130 27.42 -10.02 14.04
CA ARG A 130 27.22 -10.59 15.39
C ARG A 130 26.12 -11.66 15.40
N TYR A 131 24.99 -11.40 14.73
CA TYR A 131 23.89 -12.35 14.63
C TYR A 131 24.31 -13.62 13.89
N LEU A 132 25.00 -13.47 12.74
CA LEU A 132 25.49 -14.59 11.94
C LEU A 132 26.53 -15.44 12.68
N ASP A 133 27.39 -14.82 13.49
CA ASP A 133 28.36 -15.54 14.30
C ASP A 133 27.68 -16.31 15.44
N ALA A 134 26.66 -15.73 16.09
CA ALA A 134 25.91 -16.39 17.16
C ALA A 134 25.15 -17.64 16.70
N ILE A 135 24.50 -17.59 15.52
CA ILE A 135 23.77 -18.75 14.99
C ILE A 135 24.70 -19.86 14.49
N LYS A 136 25.95 -19.56 14.15
CA LYS A 136 26.95 -20.56 13.74
C LYS A 136 27.53 -21.35 14.91
N VAL A 137 27.63 -20.73 16.10
CA VAL A 137 28.12 -21.39 17.32
C VAL A 137 27.12 -22.42 17.88
N VAL A 138 25.83 -22.27 17.55
CA VAL A 138 24.76 -23.18 18.00
C VAL A 138 24.63 -24.41 17.08
N ARG A 139 25.41 -24.50 15.99
CA ARG A 139 25.43 -25.63 15.06
C ARG A 139 26.72 -26.43 15.20
#